data_AF-A0A8H7PT43-F1
#
_entry.id   AF-A0A8H7PT43-F1
#
_cell.length_a   1.000
_cell.length_b   1.000
_cell.length_c   1.000
_cell.angle_alpha   90.00
_cell.angle_beta   90.00
_cell.angle_gamma   90.00
#
_symmetry.space_group_name_H-M   'P 1'
#
loop_
_entity.id
_entity.type
_entity.pdbx_description
1 polymer ?
#
loop_
_entity_poly.entity_id
_entity_poly.type
_entity_poly.pdbx_seq_one_letter_code
_entity_poly.pdbx_strand_id
1 'polypeptide(L)'
;HLAVYTSYDYGSPITEAGLMTPKAYEIKLQGAFLRDVKPFVTTTNTTAEVDNDAIRVDGIKDISSDTTFYIVQHAFTNTTNVDKFHVTVDTNDGKFAVPRKSGTAITLNGRDAKIITTSYDFGSQHLLYATSDIFTHTQQDARDVLLVYAYEGEDGEVAITSTANKVQAYETSASVSSSLTKNVLQINYKYPHGSAFISATGKNGKELLLIVSGYDTAIKWWAPQTSKGETVLISGPYLVRSAEINGKRLALTGDTDATTDLEVVVSSTVKQVTWNGVNVAVKSTKYGTLTGKISGPNKNIKLPDLTKSTWKYSPASPETTNDFDDSKWVAADHKTTTNPFPPASLPVLYSDDYGYHTGSLWFRGKFNSSSDISGIKVNATMGAGSAWVAWLNGKYLGGETDIVKEFSIKASDLEKSGDNVLSLLMWTTGHEEDWNVNDQYKTPRGFTEVSLTGSKKTPISWKVQGNLGGEDIVDSVRGALNEGGLYGERMGWHLPGYPDQNWKKVSLPDTKRSGVSWYRTTFDLNIPKNHDVPLGIRFKESSGTERLRALLFINGWQFGKFANDLGPQTLFYVPEGILNHHGENTIAIGVVAVDKEVTLGEVTIEPYGKLLSGKPTVSVVNSPTYASRKSGH
;
A
#
# COMPACT_ATOMS: atom_id res chain seq x y z
N HIS A 1 -0.74 -14.99 -3.94
CA HIS A 1 -1.79 -15.99 -4.23
C HIS A 1 -2.65 -15.48 -5.38
N LEU A 2 -3.50 -16.33 -5.96
CA LEU A 2 -4.20 -16.04 -7.22
C LEU A 2 -5.19 -14.86 -7.19
N ALA A 3 -5.68 -14.45 -6.03
CA ALA A 3 -6.71 -13.43 -5.92
C ALA A 3 -6.18 -11.99 -5.94
N VAL A 4 -4.85 -11.83 -5.95
CA VAL A 4 -4.18 -10.52 -5.97
C VAL A 4 -3.05 -10.51 -6.99
N TYR A 5 -2.68 -9.31 -7.43
CA TYR A 5 -1.53 -9.05 -8.29
C TYR A 5 -0.33 -8.60 -7.43
N THR A 6 0.69 -8.00 -8.04
CA THR A 6 1.94 -7.65 -7.33
C THR A 6 1.71 -6.67 -6.18
N SER A 7 0.89 -5.64 -6.40
CA SER A 7 0.59 -4.66 -5.36
C SER A 7 -0.17 -5.28 -4.20
N TYR A 8 0.24 -4.92 -2.99
CA TYR A 8 -0.52 -5.18 -1.78
C TYR A 8 -0.85 -3.88 -1.01
N ASP A 9 -1.13 -2.80 -1.75
CA ASP A 9 -1.53 -1.50 -1.18
C ASP A 9 -2.75 -1.61 -0.25
N TYR A 10 -3.64 -2.56 -0.54
CA TYR A 10 -4.83 -2.88 0.27
C TYR A 10 -5.83 -1.71 0.38
N GLY A 11 -5.58 -0.59 -0.31
CA GLY A 11 -6.25 0.67 -0.03
C GLY A 11 -6.06 1.07 1.44
N SER A 12 -4.93 0.76 2.06
CA SER A 12 -4.74 0.94 3.49
C SER A 12 -4.59 2.42 3.89
N PRO A 13 -4.67 2.78 5.19
CA PRO A 13 -4.36 4.14 5.64
C PRO A 13 -2.97 4.62 5.17
N ILE A 14 -1.99 3.72 5.11
CA ILE A 14 -0.65 3.96 4.58
C ILE A 14 -0.54 3.21 3.25
N THR A 15 -0.22 3.90 2.16
CA THR A 15 -0.10 3.26 0.84
C THR A 15 1.08 2.30 0.80
N GLU A 16 1.10 1.41 -0.21
CA GLU A 16 2.25 0.55 -0.51
C GLU A 16 3.57 1.34 -0.62
N ALA A 17 3.49 2.58 -1.12
CA ALA A 17 4.63 3.49 -1.26
C ALA A 17 4.99 4.26 0.04
N GLY A 18 4.31 3.99 1.16
CA GLY A 18 4.56 4.62 2.46
C GLY A 18 3.93 6.01 2.64
N LEU A 19 2.98 6.41 1.79
CA LEU A 19 2.30 7.71 1.88
C LEU A 19 1.02 7.61 2.71
N MET A 20 0.72 8.66 3.45
CA MET A 20 -0.52 8.82 4.23
C MET A 20 -1.70 9.16 3.32
N THR A 21 -2.77 8.39 3.46
CA THR A 21 -4.09 8.69 2.86
C THR A 21 -4.96 9.50 3.83
N PRO A 22 -6.10 10.08 3.39
CA PRO A 22 -7.05 10.73 4.29
C PRO A 22 -7.47 9.86 5.48
N LYS A 23 -7.56 8.53 5.29
CA LYS A 23 -7.91 7.59 6.36
C LYS A 23 -6.89 7.54 7.49
N ALA A 24 -5.60 7.69 7.19
CA ALA A 24 -4.58 7.68 8.24
C ALA A 24 -4.69 8.90 9.15
N TYR A 25 -5.10 10.04 8.60
CA TYR A 25 -5.29 11.23 9.41
C TYR A 25 -6.54 11.14 10.29
N GLU A 26 -7.63 10.57 9.78
CA GLU A 26 -8.83 10.32 10.59
C GLU A 26 -8.56 9.29 11.70
N ILE A 27 -7.90 8.17 11.38
CA ILE A 27 -7.49 7.17 12.38
C ILE A 27 -6.57 7.77 13.44
N LYS A 28 -5.71 8.73 13.08
CA LYS A 28 -4.89 9.46 14.06
C LYS A 28 -5.75 10.27 15.03
N LEU A 29 -6.83 10.92 14.58
CA LEU A 29 -7.73 11.67 15.46
C LEU A 29 -8.36 10.73 16.50
N GLN A 30 -8.92 9.61 16.04
CA GLN A 30 -9.51 8.58 16.91
C GLN A 30 -8.46 7.94 17.84
N GLY A 31 -7.27 7.64 17.33
CA GLY A 31 -6.20 7.04 18.11
C GLY A 31 -5.70 7.95 19.24
N ALA A 32 -5.59 9.25 18.98
CA ALA A 32 -5.24 10.23 20.02
C ALA A 32 -6.34 10.37 21.08
N PHE A 33 -7.61 10.39 20.66
CA PHE A 33 -8.76 10.39 21.56
C PHE A 33 -8.73 9.17 22.49
N LEU A 34 -8.63 7.95 21.94
CA LEU A 34 -8.59 6.72 22.73
C LEU A 34 -7.36 6.64 23.66
N ARG A 35 -6.24 7.24 23.25
CA ARG A 35 -5.04 7.32 24.09
C ARG A 35 -5.28 8.23 25.30
N ASP A 36 -5.89 9.39 25.12
CA ASP A 36 -5.90 10.45 26.13
C ASP A 36 -7.20 10.53 26.94
N VAL A 37 -8.31 10.06 26.39
CA VAL A 37 -9.64 10.04 27.02
C VAL A 37 -9.93 8.64 27.56
N LYS A 38 -9.14 8.24 28.56
CA LYS A 38 -9.12 6.87 29.12
C LYS A 38 -10.48 6.31 29.58
N PRO A 39 -11.42 7.08 30.15
CA PRO A 39 -12.71 6.52 30.57
C PRO A 39 -13.49 5.85 29.43
N PHE A 40 -13.20 6.16 28.17
CA PHE A 40 -13.89 5.56 27.01
C PHE A 40 -13.74 4.03 26.94
N VAL A 41 -12.62 3.47 27.40
CA VAL A 41 -12.33 2.02 27.26
C VAL A 41 -12.96 1.15 28.35
N THR A 42 -13.58 1.75 29.36
CA THR A 42 -14.16 1.07 30.54
C THR A 42 -15.65 1.35 30.67
N THR A 43 -16.35 1.53 29.55
CA THR A 43 -17.76 1.96 29.52
C THR A 43 -18.78 0.82 29.49
N THR A 44 -20.00 1.12 29.90
CA THR A 44 -21.20 0.28 29.79
C THR A 44 -22.37 1.09 29.22
N ASN A 45 -23.37 0.45 28.64
CA ASN A 45 -24.50 1.14 28.01
C ASN A 45 -25.29 1.99 29.03
N THR A 46 -25.69 3.18 28.59
CA THR A 46 -26.63 4.07 29.29
C THR A 46 -27.66 4.64 28.31
N THR A 47 -28.67 5.32 28.82
CA THR A 47 -29.73 5.92 28.00
C THR A 47 -29.29 7.23 27.36
N ALA A 48 -29.79 7.49 26.16
CA ALA A 48 -29.63 8.74 25.43
C ALA A 48 -30.95 9.13 24.77
N GLU A 49 -31.22 10.43 24.67
CA GLU A 49 -32.40 10.97 23.99
C GLU A 49 -31.94 11.96 22.91
N VAL A 50 -32.56 11.94 21.73
CA VAL A 50 -32.28 12.83 20.60
C VAL A 50 -33.60 13.38 20.05
N ASP A 51 -33.60 14.60 19.54
CA ASP A 51 -34.80 15.30 19.04
C ASP A 51 -35.08 15.06 17.54
N ASN A 52 -34.31 14.21 16.88
CA ASN A 52 -34.40 13.94 15.46
C ASN A 52 -34.30 12.43 15.17
N ASP A 53 -35.39 11.86 14.64
CA ASP A 53 -35.52 10.43 14.34
C ASP A 53 -34.56 9.93 13.23
N ALA A 54 -33.97 10.83 12.44
CA ALA A 54 -32.92 10.48 11.47
C ALA A 54 -31.59 10.08 12.16
N ILE A 55 -31.45 10.42 13.44
CA ILE A 55 -30.23 10.27 14.22
C ILE A 55 -30.41 9.14 15.23
N ARG A 56 -29.37 8.30 15.33
CA ARG A 56 -29.22 7.31 16.39
C ARG A 56 -28.13 7.78 17.34
N VAL A 57 -28.39 7.66 18.64
CA VAL A 57 -27.43 7.97 19.69
C VAL A 57 -27.28 6.76 20.60
N ASP A 58 -26.06 6.26 20.71
CA ASP A 58 -25.70 5.22 21.68
C ASP A 58 -24.99 5.88 22.88
N GLY A 59 -25.62 5.83 24.05
CA GLY A 59 -25.03 6.32 25.30
C GLY A 59 -24.16 5.25 25.96
N ILE A 60 -22.93 5.60 26.34
CA ILE A 60 -22.03 4.73 27.10
C ILE A 60 -21.40 5.51 28.26
N LYS A 61 -21.38 4.94 29.47
CA LYS A 61 -20.87 5.57 30.68
C LYS A 61 -19.72 4.75 31.28
N ASP A 62 -18.66 5.43 31.70
CA ASP A 62 -17.55 4.79 32.40
C ASP A 62 -18.00 4.15 33.72
N ILE A 63 -17.44 3.00 34.07
CA ILE A 63 -17.80 2.31 35.32
C ILE A 63 -17.14 2.91 36.56
N SER A 64 -16.08 3.70 36.40
CA SER A 64 -15.25 4.20 37.50
C SER A 64 -15.39 5.71 37.75
N SER A 65 -15.91 6.44 36.78
CA SER A 65 -16.18 7.87 36.84
C SER A 65 -17.61 8.20 36.37
N ASP A 66 -17.97 9.48 36.43
CA ASP A 66 -19.24 9.95 35.84
C ASP A 66 -19.15 10.26 34.36
N THR A 67 -17.97 10.09 33.74
CA THR A 67 -17.75 10.39 32.33
C THR A 67 -18.66 9.56 31.45
N THR A 68 -19.45 10.24 30.63
CA THR A 68 -20.40 9.63 29.70
C THR A 68 -20.10 10.10 28.28
N PHE A 69 -20.27 9.21 27.32
CA PHE A 69 -20.10 9.47 25.90
C PHE A 69 -21.41 9.16 25.18
N TYR A 70 -21.78 10.01 24.24
CA TYR A 70 -22.91 9.79 23.35
C TYR A 70 -22.36 9.69 21.93
N ILE A 71 -22.36 8.47 21.40
CA ILE A 71 -21.91 8.17 20.05
C ILE A 71 -23.07 8.44 19.11
N VAL A 72 -22.91 9.43 18.25
CA VAL A 72 -23.95 9.91 17.36
C VAL A 72 -23.64 9.50 15.93
N GLN A 73 -24.64 8.95 15.24
CA GLN A 73 -24.58 8.61 13.82
C GLN A 73 -25.98 8.70 13.19
N HIS A 74 -26.07 8.61 11.87
CA HIS A 74 -27.36 8.42 11.22
C HIS A 74 -27.95 7.05 11.60
N ALA A 75 -29.28 6.97 11.73
CA ALA A 75 -29.99 5.72 12.00
C ALA A 75 -29.71 4.66 10.90
N PHE A 76 -29.51 5.11 9.66
CA PHE A 76 -29.02 4.30 8.55
C PHE A 76 -27.59 4.73 8.15
N THR A 77 -26.64 3.80 8.19
CA THR A 77 -25.20 4.09 8.01
C THR A 77 -24.82 4.50 6.59
N ASN A 78 -25.70 4.29 5.60
CA ASN A 78 -25.48 4.71 4.21
C ASN A 78 -26.02 6.12 3.89
N THR A 79 -26.68 6.78 4.85
CA THR A 79 -27.26 8.13 4.68
C THR A 79 -26.20 9.16 4.33
N THR A 80 -26.51 10.00 3.34
CA THR A 80 -25.63 11.09 2.85
C THR A 80 -26.19 12.49 3.11
N ASN A 81 -27.29 12.60 3.87
CA ASN A 81 -27.92 13.88 4.21
C ASN A 81 -27.08 14.67 5.23
N VAL A 82 -27.42 15.94 5.38
CA VAL A 82 -26.95 16.77 6.48
C VAL A 82 -28.14 17.01 7.40
N ASP A 83 -28.06 16.51 8.62
CA ASP A 83 -29.12 16.61 9.61
C ASP A 83 -28.68 17.44 10.81
N LYS A 84 -29.62 18.18 11.39
CA LYS A 84 -29.41 19.01 12.60
C LYS A 84 -30.29 18.52 13.73
N PHE A 85 -29.74 18.53 14.94
CA PHE A 85 -30.39 17.93 16.10
C PHE A 85 -29.77 18.44 17.41
N HIS A 86 -30.41 18.11 18.51
CA HIS A 86 -29.92 18.21 19.87
C HIS A 86 -29.89 16.83 20.52
N VAL A 87 -28.88 16.60 21.35
CA VAL A 87 -28.84 15.43 22.23
C VAL A 87 -29.16 15.88 23.64
N THR A 88 -30.04 15.15 24.32
CA THR A 88 -30.26 15.36 25.76
C THR A 88 -29.26 14.50 26.53
N VAL A 89 -28.30 15.16 27.18
CA VAL A 89 -27.33 14.53 28.07
C VAL A 89 -27.87 14.55 29.50
N ASP A 90 -27.81 13.43 30.19
CA ASP A 90 -28.32 13.25 31.55
C ASP A 90 -27.19 12.73 32.44
N THR A 91 -26.63 13.62 33.24
CA THR A 91 -25.38 13.41 33.98
C THR A 91 -25.50 13.92 35.40
N ASN A 92 -24.51 13.62 36.24
CA ASN A 92 -24.45 14.17 37.60
C ASN A 92 -24.24 15.70 37.62
N ASP A 93 -23.78 16.29 36.51
CA ASP A 93 -23.64 17.74 36.34
C ASP A 93 -24.94 18.42 35.89
N GLY A 94 -25.97 17.63 35.62
CA GLY A 94 -27.30 18.07 35.22
C GLY A 94 -27.79 17.42 33.93
N LYS A 95 -29.08 17.69 33.64
CA LYS A 95 -29.75 17.28 32.41
C LYS A 95 -29.84 18.45 31.43
N PHE A 96 -29.30 18.31 30.22
CA PHE A 96 -29.19 19.39 29.24
C PHE A 96 -29.53 18.89 27.83
N ALA A 97 -30.33 19.63 27.07
CA ALA A 97 -30.32 19.53 25.61
C ALA A 97 -29.15 20.36 25.08
N VAL A 98 -28.22 19.73 24.36
CA VAL A 98 -27.01 20.38 23.83
C VAL A 98 -27.06 20.47 22.31
N PRO A 99 -26.60 21.60 21.72
CA PRO A 99 -26.05 22.79 22.36
C PRO A 99 -27.13 23.64 23.04
N ARG A 100 -26.77 24.39 24.09
CA ARG A 100 -27.73 25.16 24.91
C ARG A 100 -27.98 26.57 24.39
N LYS A 101 -27.10 27.12 23.56
CA LYS A 101 -27.30 28.45 22.98
C LYS A 101 -28.44 28.43 21.95
N SER A 102 -29.44 29.28 22.18
CA SER A 102 -30.57 29.42 21.24
C SER A 102 -30.09 29.72 19.82
N GLY A 103 -30.67 29.01 18.85
CA GLY A 103 -30.37 29.16 17.43
C GLY A 103 -29.14 28.38 16.94
N THR A 104 -28.58 27.50 17.77
CA THR A 104 -27.49 26.57 17.38
C THR A 104 -28.00 25.12 17.42
N ALA A 105 -27.30 24.20 16.74
CA ALA A 105 -27.61 22.78 16.75
C ALA A 105 -26.34 21.96 16.43
N ILE A 106 -26.27 20.70 16.86
CA ILE A 106 -25.26 19.78 16.33
C ILE A 106 -25.64 19.48 14.88
N THR A 107 -24.65 19.51 13.98
CA THR A 107 -24.81 19.13 12.57
C THR A 107 -24.12 17.79 12.36
N LEU A 108 -24.76 16.83 11.70
CA LEU A 108 -24.15 15.57 11.29
C LEU A 108 -24.16 15.48 9.76
N ASN A 109 -22.97 15.39 9.16
CA ASN A 109 -22.83 15.24 7.73
C ASN A 109 -23.07 13.78 7.29
N GLY A 110 -23.28 13.60 5.99
CA GLY A 110 -23.49 12.29 5.39
C GLY A 110 -22.33 11.34 5.69
N ARG A 111 -22.65 10.14 6.23
CA ARG A 111 -21.67 9.12 6.64
C ARG A 111 -20.64 9.60 7.67
N ASP A 112 -21.04 10.53 8.53
CA ASP A 112 -20.27 11.00 9.68
C ASP A 112 -20.74 10.35 10.98
N ALA A 113 -19.89 10.40 12.00
CA ALA A 113 -20.22 10.06 13.38
C ALA A 113 -19.48 11.01 14.33
N LYS A 114 -20.06 11.30 15.50
CA LYS A 114 -19.48 12.20 16.50
C LYS A 114 -19.58 11.63 17.90
N ILE A 115 -18.67 12.03 18.78
CA ILE A 115 -18.65 11.63 20.19
C ILE A 115 -18.87 12.88 21.06
N ILE A 116 -20.06 13.00 21.65
CA ILE A 116 -20.33 14.02 22.67
C ILE A 116 -19.80 13.49 24.00
N THR A 117 -18.86 14.21 24.60
CA THR A 117 -18.23 13.81 25.88
C THR A 117 -18.80 14.66 27.01
N THR A 118 -19.16 14.04 28.14
CA THR A 118 -19.71 14.72 29.31
C THR A 118 -19.06 14.26 30.62
N SER A 119 -19.17 15.09 31.66
CA SER A 119 -18.66 14.79 33.02
C SER A 119 -17.21 14.27 33.02
N TYR A 120 -16.34 14.96 32.29
CA TYR A 120 -14.98 14.53 32.04
C TYR A 120 -13.95 15.44 32.72
N ASP A 121 -13.20 14.88 33.67
CA ASP A 121 -12.08 15.57 34.31
C ASP A 121 -10.79 15.36 33.49
N PHE A 122 -10.09 16.46 33.21
CA PHE A 122 -8.79 16.43 32.54
C PHE A 122 -7.88 17.53 33.09
N GLY A 123 -6.63 17.17 33.41
CA GLY A 123 -5.71 18.10 34.09
C GLY A 123 -6.34 18.67 35.35
N SER A 124 -6.47 19.99 35.43
CA SER A 124 -7.16 20.69 36.53
C SER A 124 -8.59 21.12 36.18
N GLN A 125 -9.10 20.74 35.01
CA GLN A 125 -10.41 21.14 34.48
C GLN A 125 -11.48 20.09 34.74
N HIS A 126 -12.72 20.56 34.74
CA HIS A 126 -13.91 19.71 34.71
C HIS A 126 -14.79 20.13 33.53
N LEU A 127 -14.91 19.25 32.54
CA LEU A 127 -15.76 19.39 31.37
C LEU A 127 -17.15 18.84 31.68
N LEU A 128 -18.16 19.71 31.71
CA LEU A 128 -19.55 19.27 31.85
C LEU A 128 -20.01 18.58 30.57
N TYR A 129 -19.75 19.22 29.42
CA TYR A 129 -19.96 18.63 28.11
C TYR A 129 -19.15 19.34 27.01
N ALA A 130 -18.86 18.60 25.94
CA ALA A 130 -18.42 19.11 24.65
C ALA A 130 -19.31 18.52 23.56
N THR A 131 -19.93 19.37 22.73
CA THR A 131 -20.73 18.92 21.56
C THR A 131 -19.87 18.49 20.37
N SER A 132 -18.56 18.40 20.57
CA SER A 132 -17.55 18.27 19.54
C SER A 132 -16.61 17.13 19.86
N ASP A 133 -16.02 16.53 18.83
CA ASP A 133 -15.01 15.50 19.00
C ASP A 133 -13.77 16.07 19.68
N ILE A 134 -13.27 15.37 20.69
CA ILE A 134 -12.02 15.69 21.36
C ILE A 134 -10.90 15.00 20.58
N PHE A 135 -9.93 15.75 20.06
CA PHE A 135 -8.72 15.16 19.51
C PHE A 135 -7.80 14.67 20.64
N THR A 136 -7.51 15.54 21.59
CA THR A 136 -6.56 15.30 22.69
C THR A 136 -6.68 16.40 23.75
N HIS A 137 -6.08 16.16 24.92
CA HIS A 137 -5.81 17.18 25.93
C HIS A 137 -4.40 16.97 26.50
N THR A 138 -3.78 18.05 26.99
CA THR A 138 -2.45 17.98 27.64
C THR A 138 -2.30 19.14 28.61
N GLN A 139 -1.39 19.00 29.58
CA GLN A 139 -0.97 20.11 30.43
C GLN A 139 0.36 20.68 29.91
N GLN A 140 0.45 22.01 29.81
CA GLN A 140 1.69 22.73 29.51
C GLN A 140 1.94 23.75 30.62
N ASP A 141 3.04 23.57 31.37
CA ASP A 141 3.28 24.32 32.60
C ASP A 141 2.10 24.16 33.57
N ALA A 142 1.47 25.26 34.00
CA ALA A 142 0.29 25.26 34.87
C ALA A 142 -1.04 25.37 34.11
N ARG A 143 -1.01 25.38 32.76
CA ARG A 143 -2.16 25.59 31.88
C ARG A 143 -2.58 24.27 31.26
N ASP A 144 -3.87 23.95 31.34
CA ASP A 144 -4.43 22.81 30.62
C ASP A 144 -4.78 23.23 29.19
N VAL A 145 -4.64 22.30 28.24
CA VAL A 145 -4.94 22.50 26.83
C VAL A 145 -5.92 21.42 26.39
N LEU A 146 -7.01 21.83 25.75
CA LEU A 146 -8.00 20.92 25.15
C LEU A 146 -8.10 21.25 23.66
N LEU A 147 -7.96 20.26 22.78
CA LEU A 147 -8.20 20.42 21.35
C LEU A 147 -9.46 19.66 20.95
N VAL A 148 -10.43 20.40 20.41
CA VAL A 148 -11.68 19.88 19.85
C VAL A 148 -11.79 20.21 18.37
N TYR A 149 -12.50 19.38 17.63
CA TYR A 149 -12.71 19.55 16.21
C TYR A 149 -14.11 19.17 15.75
N ALA A 150 -14.52 19.78 14.64
CA ALA A 150 -15.66 19.39 13.82
C ALA A 150 -15.48 20.03 12.42
N TYR A 151 -16.42 19.81 11.50
CA TYR A 151 -16.31 20.41 10.17
C TYR A 151 -16.51 21.93 10.22
N GLU A 152 -15.83 22.63 9.31
CA GLU A 152 -15.85 24.08 9.19
C GLU A 152 -17.29 24.60 9.05
N GLY A 153 -17.63 25.63 9.82
CA GLY A 153 -18.96 26.22 9.81
C GLY A 153 -20.01 25.50 10.67
N GLU A 154 -19.70 24.37 11.30
CA GLU A 154 -20.59 23.75 12.29
C GLU A 154 -20.63 24.58 13.59
N ASP A 155 -21.76 24.53 14.30
CA ASP A 155 -21.89 25.12 15.64
C ASP A 155 -21.25 24.20 16.68
N GLY A 156 -20.48 24.78 17.61
CA GLY A 156 -19.85 24.07 18.71
C GLY A 156 -20.09 24.75 20.05
N GLU A 157 -20.23 23.93 21.10
CA GLU A 157 -20.36 24.39 22.47
C GLU A 157 -19.55 23.49 23.43
N VAL A 158 -18.74 24.13 24.26
CA VAL A 158 -18.04 23.51 25.39
C VAL A 158 -18.50 24.19 26.67
N ALA A 159 -18.82 23.40 27.69
CA ALA A 159 -19.15 23.89 29.02
C ALA A 159 -18.19 23.32 30.06
N ILE A 160 -17.59 24.20 30.85
CA ILE A 160 -16.65 23.85 31.93
C ILE A 160 -17.09 24.44 33.26
N THR A 161 -16.66 23.84 34.37
CA THR A 161 -16.81 24.48 35.69
C THR A 161 -15.93 25.72 35.77
N SER A 162 -16.49 26.85 36.18
CA SER A 162 -15.76 28.10 36.42
C SER A 162 -16.54 29.02 37.36
N THR A 163 -15.86 29.91 38.08
CA THR A 163 -16.49 30.96 38.87
C THR A 163 -16.44 32.34 38.20
N ALA A 164 -15.84 32.46 37.01
CA ALA A 164 -15.65 33.72 36.32
C ALA A 164 -15.86 33.60 34.81
N ASN A 165 -16.63 34.52 34.21
CA ASN A 165 -16.76 34.64 32.75
C ASN A 165 -15.54 35.39 32.18
N LYS A 166 -14.38 34.73 32.19
CA LYS A 166 -13.13 35.25 31.62
C LYS A 166 -12.75 34.41 30.42
N VAL A 167 -13.16 34.87 29.24
CA VAL A 167 -12.89 34.21 27.95
C VAL A 167 -12.27 35.23 27.00
N GLN A 168 -11.16 34.86 26.38
CA GLN A 168 -10.48 35.66 25.37
C GLN A 168 -10.15 34.78 24.16
N ALA A 169 -10.70 35.13 23.01
CA ALA A 169 -10.40 34.46 21.75
C ALA A 169 -9.26 35.19 20.99
N TYR A 170 -8.45 34.41 20.29
CA TYR A 170 -7.33 34.85 19.46
C TYR A 170 -7.37 34.17 18.09
N GLU A 171 -6.79 34.84 17.09
CA GLU A 171 -6.61 34.33 15.71
C GLU A 171 -7.88 33.69 15.13
N THR A 172 -9.04 34.30 15.38
CA THR A 172 -10.34 33.67 15.11
C THR A 172 -11.12 34.42 14.04
N SER A 173 -11.51 33.69 12.98
CA SER A 173 -12.67 34.03 12.14
C SER A 173 -13.98 33.50 12.74
N ALA A 174 -13.91 32.65 13.77
CA ALA A 174 -15.05 32.12 14.48
C ALA A 174 -15.73 33.16 15.37
N SER A 175 -17.06 33.15 15.36
CA SER A 175 -17.90 33.91 16.28
C SER A 175 -17.89 33.26 17.66
N VAL A 176 -17.04 33.74 18.57
CA VAL A 176 -16.96 33.24 19.95
C VAL A 176 -17.84 34.07 20.89
N SER A 177 -18.61 33.41 21.75
CA SER A 177 -19.40 34.04 22.81
C SER A 177 -19.41 33.18 24.06
N SER A 178 -19.52 33.78 25.24
CA SER A 178 -19.53 33.04 26.50
C SER A 178 -20.56 33.55 27.50
N SER A 179 -21.09 32.63 28.31
CA SER A 179 -22.02 32.91 29.40
C SER A 179 -21.67 32.08 30.64
N LEU A 180 -21.84 32.67 31.82
CA LEU A 180 -21.64 31.99 33.10
C LEU A 180 -22.96 31.89 33.86
N THR A 181 -23.39 30.68 34.18
CA THR A 181 -24.60 30.42 34.99
C THR A 181 -24.30 29.36 36.03
N LYS A 182 -24.51 29.66 37.33
CA LYS A 182 -24.33 28.70 38.45
C LYS A 182 -23.03 27.86 38.35
N ASN A 183 -21.91 28.56 38.18
CA ASN A 183 -20.57 27.99 38.01
C ASN A 183 -20.31 27.19 36.71
N VAL A 184 -21.19 27.30 35.71
CA VAL A 184 -21.01 26.70 34.39
C VAL A 184 -20.68 27.79 33.39
N LEU A 185 -19.42 27.81 32.92
CA LEU A 185 -18.97 28.67 31.84
C LEU A 185 -19.19 27.94 30.51
N GLN A 186 -20.14 28.44 29.73
CA GLN A 186 -20.44 27.96 28.40
C GLN A 186 -19.69 28.81 27.39
N ILE A 187 -18.97 28.17 26.47
CA ILE A 187 -18.22 28.79 25.39
C ILE A 187 -18.80 28.26 24.08
N ASN A 188 -19.38 29.17 23.32
CA ASN A 188 -20.03 28.90 22.05
C ASN A 188 -19.18 29.45 20.92
N TYR A 189 -19.03 28.68 19.85
CA TYR A 189 -18.21 29.05 18.70
C TYR A 189 -18.76 28.40 17.42
N LYS A 190 -18.29 28.90 16.29
CA LYS A 190 -18.51 28.29 14.98
C LYS A 190 -17.17 27.79 14.45
N TYR A 191 -17.09 26.57 13.93
CA TYR A 191 -15.80 26.01 13.52
C TYR A 191 -15.13 26.83 12.41
N PRO A 192 -13.89 27.34 12.61
CA PRO A 192 -13.22 28.19 11.63
C PRO A 192 -12.55 27.38 10.53
N HIS A 193 -12.30 28.01 9.38
CA HIS A 193 -11.22 27.54 8.50
C HIS A 193 -9.87 27.79 9.20
N GLY A 194 -9.22 26.73 9.67
CA GLY A 194 -8.02 26.83 10.52
C GLY A 194 -8.29 26.38 11.95
N SER A 195 -7.56 26.98 12.91
CA SER A 195 -7.80 26.79 14.34
C SER A 195 -7.97 28.14 15.02
N ALA A 196 -8.95 28.24 15.93
CA ALA A 196 -9.10 29.36 16.85
C ALA A 196 -8.55 28.97 18.23
N PHE A 197 -7.92 29.93 18.91
CA PHE A 197 -7.31 29.74 20.22
C PHE A 197 -8.07 30.56 21.26
N ILE A 198 -8.64 29.90 22.27
CA ILE A 198 -9.52 30.52 23.26
C ILE A 198 -8.95 30.27 24.65
N SER A 199 -8.49 31.33 25.32
CA SER A 199 -8.12 31.25 26.73
C SER A 199 -9.36 31.43 27.60
N ALA A 200 -9.52 30.56 28.59
CA ALA A 200 -10.60 30.59 29.56
C ALA A 200 -10.09 30.35 30.97
N THR A 201 -10.80 30.89 31.97
CA THR A 201 -10.57 30.55 33.38
C THR A 201 -11.55 29.47 33.80
N GLY A 202 -11.06 28.28 34.12
CA GLY A 202 -11.86 27.14 34.55
C GLY A 202 -11.87 26.93 36.07
N LYS A 203 -11.95 25.65 36.48
CA LYS A 203 -12.14 25.24 37.88
C LYS A 203 -11.03 25.81 38.77
N ASN A 204 -11.41 26.36 39.92
CA ASN A 204 -10.48 26.97 40.89
C ASN A 204 -9.56 28.06 40.30
N GLY A 205 -9.99 28.73 39.21
CA GLY A 205 -9.20 29.79 38.59
C GLY A 205 -8.06 29.29 37.69
N LYS A 206 -8.02 28.00 37.35
CA LYS A 206 -6.98 27.41 36.49
C LYS A 206 -7.21 27.79 35.03
N GLU A 207 -6.13 28.09 34.31
CA GLU A 207 -6.20 28.47 32.91
C GLU A 207 -6.43 27.25 32.01
N LEU A 208 -7.36 27.39 31.08
CA LEU A 208 -7.58 26.49 29.95
C LEU A 208 -7.26 27.24 28.65
N LEU A 209 -6.44 26.63 27.79
CA LEU A 209 -6.39 26.96 26.37
C LEU A 209 -7.24 25.95 25.60
N LEU A 210 -8.41 26.40 25.13
CA LEU A 210 -9.26 25.64 24.22
C LEU A 210 -8.84 25.94 22.78
N ILE A 211 -8.44 24.90 22.05
CA ILE A 211 -8.14 24.96 20.62
C ILE A 211 -9.34 24.38 19.87
N VAL A 212 -9.99 25.21 19.07
CA VAL A 212 -11.14 24.82 18.23
C VAL A 212 -10.65 24.76 16.80
N SER A 213 -10.58 23.55 16.23
CA SER A 213 -10.05 23.35 14.88
C SER A 213 -11.13 22.89 13.91
N GLY A 214 -11.22 23.54 12.74
CA GLY A 214 -11.91 22.94 11.60
C GLY A 214 -11.25 21.63 11.18
N TYR A 215 -12.03 20.69 10.65
CA TYR A 215 -11.61 19.33 10.33
C TYR A 215 -10.39 19.29 9.40
N ASP A 216 -10.34 20.12 8.36
CA ASP A 216 -9.21 20.16 7.40
C ASP A 216 -7.88 20.56 8.05
N THR A 217 -7.96 21.27 9.18
CA THR A 217 -6.79 21.63 10.00
C THR A 217 -6.56 20.63 11.13
N ALA A 218 -7.62 20.05 11.70
CA ALA A 218 -7.54 19.04 12.75
C ALA A 218 -6.72 17.83 12.28
N ILE A 219 -6.95 17.37 11.05
CA ILE A 219 -6.19 16.27 10.44
C ILE A 219 -4.69 16.58 10.27
N LYS A 220 -4.26 17.84 10.42
CA LYS A 220 -2.85 18.27 10.39
C LYS A 220 -2.24 18.53 11.77
N TRP A 221 -3.02 18.41 12.84
CA TRP A 221 -2.52 18.41 14.21
C TRP A 221 -1.91 17.06 14.57
N TRP A 222 -0.82 17.09 15.35
CA TRP A 222 -0.09 15.94 15.85
C TRP A 222 0.11 16.09 17.35
N ALA A 223 0.06 14.98 18.08
CA ALA A 223 0.22 14.96 19.53
C ALA A 223 1.28 13.91 19.97
N PRO A 224 2.54 14.01 19.51
CA PRO A 224 3.59 13.08 19.94
C PRO A 224 3.92 13.25 21.42
N GLN A 225 4.31 12.15 22.06
CA GLN A 225 4.88 12.16 23.40
C GLN A 225 6.41 12.21 23.32
N THR A 226 7.04 13.01 24.19
CA THR A 226 8.49 13.01 24.37
C THR A 226 8.95 11.73 25.07
N SER A 227 10.25 11.48 25.08
CA SER A 227 10.86 10.41 25.90
C SER A 227 10.54 10.46 27.40
N LYS A 228 10.08 11.61 27.92
CA LYS A 228 9.65 11.76 29.33
C LYS A 228 8.13 11.71 29.52
N GLY A 229 7.38 11.42 28.46
CA GLY A 229 5.92 11.29 28.50
C GLY A 229 5.16 12.61 28.39
N GLU A 230 5.82 13.73 28.12
CA GLU A 230 5.14 15.01 27.87
C GLU A 230 4.51 14.99 26.47
N THR A 231 3.21 15.24 26.37
CA THR A 231 2.56 15.43 25.06
C THR A 231 2.78 16.86 24.59
N VAL A 232 3.25 17.05 23.36
CA VAL A 232 3.31 18.36 22.70
C VAL A 232 2.36 18.37 21.50
N LEU A 233 1.75 19.52 21.19
CA LEU A 233 0.89 19.61 20.01
C LEU A 233 1.61 20.35 18.88
N ILE A 234 1.58 19.80 17.68
CA ILE A 234 2.20 20.37 16.49
C ILE A 234 1.18 20.40 15.36
N SER A 235 0.94 21.57 14.77
CA SER A 235 0.13 21.71 13.56
C SER A 235 0.99 22.07 12.36
N GLY A 236 0.64 21.55 11.18
CA GLY A 236 1.18 22.01 9.89
C GLY A 236 1.90 20.95 9.07
N PRO A 237 2.89 20.21 9.61
CA PRO A 237 3.64 19.21 8.84
C PRO A 237 2.77 18.06 8.30
N TYR A 238 3.22 17.45 7.21
CA TYR A 238 2.61 16.25 6.63
C TYR A 238 2.66 15.06 7.60
N LEU A 239 3.77 14.90 8.32
CA LEU A 239 3.95 13.88 9.35
C LEU A 239 4.89 14.40 10.44
N VAL A 240 4.57 14.14 11.71
CA VAL A 240 5.51 14.28 12.83
C VAL A 240 5.87 12.89 13.32
N ARG A 241 7.16 12.53 13.22
CA ARG A 241 7.69 11.23 13.64
C ARG A 241 8.10 11.22 15.09
N SER A 242 8.75 12.28 15.56
CA SER A 242 9.16 12.39 16.96
C SER A 242 9.26 13.84 17.44
N ALA A 243 9.20 14.00 18.76
CA ALA A 243 9.38 15.26 19.46
C ALA A 243 10.20 15.04 20.73
N GLU A 244 11.27 15.81 20.93
CA GLU A 244 12.14 15.69 22.12
C GLU A 244 12.50 17.05 22.70
N ILE A 245 12.33 17.22 24.01
CA ILE A 245 12.67 18.46 24.71
C ILE A 245 14.06 18.33 25.36
N ASN A 246 15.00 19.15 24.88
CA ASN A 246 16.37 19.24 25.39
C ASN A 246 16.63 20.65 25.93
N GLY A 247 16.39 20.85 27.22
CA GLY A 247 16.47 22.17 27.84
C GLY A 247 15.45 23.13 27.22
N LYS A 248 15.91 24.20 26.55
CA LYS A 248 15.06 25.21 25.90
C LYS A 248 14.70 24.88 24.45
N ARG A 249 15.09 23.71 23.94
CA ARG A 249 14.93 23.33 22.53
C ARG A 249 13.98 22.15 22.40
N LEU A 250 12.97 22.29 21.53
CA LEU A 250 12.16 21.19 21.02
C LEU A 250 12.75 20.70 19.69
N ALA A 251 13.16 19.43 19.66
CA ALA A 251 13.66 18.77 18.48
C ALA A 251 12.53 17.94 17.85
N LEU A 252 12.13 18.31 16.63
CA LEU A 252 11.12 17.61 15.85
C LEU A 252 11.78 16.87 14.69
N THR A 253 11.29 15.66 14.41
CA THR A 253 11.56 14.96 13.15
C THR A 253 10.26 14.62 12.44
N GLY A 254 10.26 14.63 11.12
CA GLY A 254 9.06 14.40 10.34
C GLY A 254 9.20 14.76 8.88
N ASP A 255 8.06 14.91 8.21
CA ASP A 255 7.99 15.07 6.77
C ASP A 255 7.11 16.26 6.39
N THR A 256 7.46 16.92 5.30
CA THR A 256 6.68 18.00 4.68
C THR A 256 6.53 17.74 3.19
N ASP A 257 5.32 17.95 2.68
CA ASP A 257 4.93 17.85 1.28
C ASP A 257 4.92 19.24 0.59
N ALA A 258 4.84 20.30 1.38
CA ALA A 258 4.95 21.69 0.95
C ALA A 258 5.59 22.56 2.05
N THR A 259 5.99 23.78 1.69
CA THR A 259 6.33 24.79 2.69
C THR A 259 5.07 25.10 3.48
N THR A 260 5.12 24.89 4.80
CA THR A 260 3.93 24.96 5.67
C THR A 260 4.20 25.81 6.90
N ASP A 261 3.14 26.43 7.40
CA ASP A 261 3.17 27.11 8.69
C ASP A 261 3.23 26.07 9.80
N LEU A 262 3.97 26.40 10.87
CA LEU A 262 4.18 25.54 12.01
C LEU A 262 3.59 26.20 13.24
N GLU A 263 2.71 25.51 13.95
CA GLU A 263 2.19 25.92 15.25
C GLU A 263 2.57 24.87 16.29
N VAL A 264 3.13 25.30 17.42
CA VAL A 264 3.62 24.41 18.48
C VAL A 264 3.07 24.83 19.84
N VAL A 265 2.33 23.92 20.46
CA VAL A 265 1.89 24.02 21.85
C VAL A 265 2.84 23.22 22.72
N VAL A 266 3.64 23.94 23.51
CA VAL A 266 4.70 23.38 24.35
C VAL A 266 4.92 24.29 25.57
N SER A 267 5.54 23.77 26.62
CA SER A 267 5.99 24.52 27.80
C SER A 267 6.67 25.84 27.40
N SER A 268 6.35 26.91 28.13
CA SER A 268 6.91 28.24 27.96
C SER A 268 8.44 28.29 28.19
N THR A 269 9.03 27.26 28.80
CA THR A 269 10.48 27.12 28.94
C THR A 269 11.20 26.89 27.60
N VAL A 270 10.50 26.31 26.62
CA VAL A 270 11.02 26.09 25.27
C VAL A 270 11.00 27.39 24.48
N LYS A 271 12.13 27.72 23.87
CA LYS A 271 12.34 28.96 23.07
C LYS A 271 12.89 28.68 21.68
N GLN A 272 13.26 27.43 21.38
CA GLN A 272 13.87 27.04 20.12
C GLN A 272 13.20 25.79 19.58
N VAL A 273 13.02 25.73 18.27
CA VAL A 273 12.50 24.56 17.56
C VAL A 273 13.48 24.16 16.47
N THR A 274 13.78 22.87 16.35
CA THR A 274 14.47 22.32 15.19
C THR A 274 13.57 21.35 14.45
N TRP A 275 13.58 21.40 13.12
CA TRP A 275 12.89 20.46 12.24
C TRP A 275 13.93 19.69 11.44
N ASN A 276 13.99 18.36 11.60
CA ASN A 276 14.98 17.49 10.94
C ASN A 276 16.43 17.98 11.13
N GLY A 277 16.73 18.47 12.34
CA GLY A 277 18.04 19.02 12.71
C GLY A 277 18.29 20.47 12.27
N VAL A 278 17.40 21.08 11.48
CA VAL A 278 17.52 22.47 11.02
C VAL A 278 16.77 23.41 11.97
N ASN A 279 17.39 24.52 12.36
CA ASN A 279 16.74 25.54 13.19
C ASN A 279 15.54 26.17 12.47
N VAL A 280 14.41 26.25 13.16
CA VAL A 280 13.21 26.94 12.69
C VAL A 280 13.12 28.29 13.40
N ALA A 281 12.99 29.36 12.62
CA ALA A 281 12.72 30.68 13.17
C ALA A 281 11.28 30.70 13.71
N VAL A 282 11.15 30.81 15.04
CA VAL A 282 9.85 30.81 15.73
C VAL A 282 9.63 32.11 16.50
N LYS A 283 8.36 32.47 16.69
CA LYS A 283 7.91 33.60 17.50
C LYS A 283 6.85 33.13 18.48
N SER A 284 6.83 33.71 19.68
CA SER A 284 5.74 33.48 20.62
C SER A 284 4.48 34.21 20.16
N THR A 285 3.35 33.52 20.22
CA THR A 285 2.03 34.11 19.93
C THR A 285 1.45 34.79 21.18
N LYS A 286 0.37 35.55 21.01
CA LYS A 286 -0.34 36.21 22.13
C LYS A 286 -0.98 35.22 23.11
N TYR A 287 -1.19 33.99 22.67
CA TYR A 287 -1.81 32.90 23.42
C TYR A 287 -0.78 31.83 23.85
N GLY A 288 0.52 32.16 23.82
CA GLY A 288 1.57 31.40 24.50
C GLY A 288 2.06 30.16 23.76
N THR A 289 1.79 30.02 22.47
CA THR A 289 2.37 28.99 21.59
C THR A 289 3.60 29.54 20.85
N LEU A 290 4.30 28.67 20.12
CA LEU A 290 5.35 29.06 19.16
C LEU A 290 4.85 28.87 17.74
N THR A 291 5.02 29.88 16.90
CA THR A 291 4.65 29.84 15.48
C THR A 291 5.86 30.10 14.59
N GLY A 292 5.94 29.44 13.43
CA GLY A 292 7.05 29.53 12.48
C GLY A 292 6.68 28.99 11.11
N LYS A 293 7.68 28.77 10.26
CA LYS A 293 7.50 28.19 8.91
C LYS A 293 8.59 27.16 8.65
N ILE A 294 8.21 26.02 8.10
CA ILE A 294 9.13 24.94 7.71
C ILE A 294 9.07 24.73 6.19
N SER A 295 10.20 24.36 5.59
CA SER A 295 10.34 24.20 4.15
C SER A 295 9.67 22.93 3.64
N GLY A 296 9.21 22.95 2.38
CA GLY A 296 8.78 21.77 1.64
C GLY A 296 9.90 21.08 0.85
N PRO A 297 9.55 20.04 0.07
CA PRO A 297 10.50 19.31 -0.78
C PRO A 297 11.08 20.18 -1.88
N ASN A 298 12.29 19.82 -2.34
CA ASN A 298 12.88 20.37 -3.54
C ASN A 298 11.98 20.08 -4.76
N LYS A 299 11.54 21.13 -5.46
CA LYS A 299 10.67 21.02 -6.62
C LYS A 299 11.38 20.46 -7.86
N ASN A 300 12.71 20.53 -7.91
CA ASN A 300 13.53 20.23 -9.09
C ASN A 300 14.22 18.84 -9.03
N ILE A 301 13.66 17.88 -8.30
CA ILE A 301 14.16 16.50 -8.30
C ILE A 301 13.96 15.92 -9.71
N LYS A 302 15.07 15.61 -10.40
CA LYS A 302 15.08 15.03 -11.75
C LYS A 302 15.15 13.52 -11.66
N LEU A 303 14.29 12.84 -12.41
CA LEU A 303 14.35 11.41 -12.64
C LEU A 303 14.90 11.11 -14.04
N PRO A 304 15.56 9.97 -14.25
CA PRO A 304 16.03 9.57 -15.57
C PRO A 304 14.84 9.33 -16.51
N ASP A 305 15.01 9.72 -17.77
CA ASP A 305 14.01 9.49 -18.81
C ASP A 305 14.28 8.15 -19.49
N LEU A 306 13.63 7.09 -19.00
CA LEU A 306 13.82 5.72 -19.51
C LEU A 306 13.38 5.54 -20.97
N THR A 307 12.58 6.47 -21.52
CA THR A 307 12.21 6.46 -22.96
C THR A 307 13.38 6.84 -23.85
N LYS A 308 14.40 7.51 -23.29
CA LYS A 308 15.65 7.88 -23.96
C LYS A 308 16.80 6.92 -23.66
N SER A 309 16.59 5.94 -22.78
CA SER A 309 17.62 4.94 -22.46
C SER A 309 17.88 4.02 -23.64
N THR A 310 19.13 3.58 -23.78
CA THR A 310 19.46 2.50 -24.72
C THR A 310 19.07 1.17 -24.07
N TRP A 311 18.03 0.55 -24.60
CA TRP A 311 17.63 -0.80 -24.19
C TRP A 311 18.42 -1.84 -24.98
N LYS A 312 18.62 -3.00 -24.36
CA LYS A 312 19.24 -4.17 -24.98
C LYS A 312 18.23 -5.30 -24.98
N TYR A 313 18.26 -6.11 -26.04
CA TYR A 313 17.31 -7.18 -26.31
C TYR A 313 18.04 -8.50 -26.60
N SER A 314 17.49 -9.60 -26.08
CA SER A 314 17.82 -10.97 -26.48
C SER A 314 16.57 -11.85 -26.55
N PRO A 315 16.44 -12.73 -27.56
CA PRO A 315 15.48 -13.83 -27.50
C PRO A 315 15.89 -14.83 -26.40
N ALA A 316 14.92 -15.52 -25.81
CA ALA A 316 15.13 -16.38 -24.64
C ALA A 316 14.16 -17.57 -24.58
N SER A 317 13.77 -18.09 -25.74
CA SER A 317 12.99 -19.33 -25.85
C SER A 317 13.70 -20.37 -26.74
N PRO A 318 14.99 -20.70 -26.48
CA PRO A 318 15.65 -21.77 -27.22
C PRO A 318 14.93 -23.11 -27.03
N GLU A 319 14.19 -23.28 -25.94
CA GLU A 319 13.39 -24.46 -25.62
C GLU A 319 12.29 -24.78 -26.64
N THR A 320 12.03 -23.96 -27.64
CA THR A 320 10.97 -24.26 -28.61
C THR A 320 11.45 -25.14 -29.76
N THR A 321 12.75 -25.19 -30.02
CA THR A 321 13.33 -25.85 -31.20
C THR A 321 13.77 -27.29 -30.93
N ASN A 322 14.01 -28.05 -32.00
CA ASN A 322 14.42 -29.45 -31.95
C ASN A 322 15.89 -29.63 -31.53
N ASP A 323 16.74 -28.66 -31.83
CA ASP A 323 18.18 -28.68 -31.55
C ASP A 323 18.54 -28.25 -30.12
N PHE A 324 17.56 -27.79 -29.34
CA PHE A 324 17.77 -27.47 -27.93
C PHE A 324 18.11 -28.71 -27.11
N ASP A 325 19.27 -28.67 -26.45
CA ASP A 325 19.72 -29.73 -25.54
C ASP A 325 19.00 -29.63 -24.19
N ASP A 326 17.99 -30.50 -24.02
CA ASP A 326 17.26 -30.70 -22.77
C ASP A 326 17.79 -31.89 -21.95
N SER A 327 18.96 -32.47 -22.27
CA SER A 327 19.53 -33.65 -21.59
C SER A 327 19.57 -33.52 -20.07
N LYS A 328 19.73 -32.28 -19.63
CA LYS A 328 19.86 -31.76 -18.27
C LYS A 328 18.54 -31.54 -17.51
N TRP A 329 17.42 -31.48 -18.22
CA TRP A 329 16.12 -31.28 -17.59
C TRP A 329 15.63 -32.54 -16.86
N VAL A 330 14.84 -32.34 -15.82
CA VAL A 330 14.23 -33.41 -15.03
C VAL A 330 13.28 -34.20 -15.94
N ALA A 331 13.43 -35.53 -15.96
CA ALA A 331 12.49 -36.41 -16.64
C ALA A 331 11.15 -36.37 -15.91
N ALA A 332 10.07 -36.04 -16.63
CA ALA A 332 8.73 -36.06 -16.08
C ALA A 332 8.09 -37.42 -16.36
N ASP A 333 8.51 -38.44 -15.58
CA ASP A 333 8.16 -39.85 -15.80
C ASP A 333 7.38 -40.49 -14.65
N HIS A 334 7.04 -39.72 -13.61
CA HIS A 334 6.28 -40.18 -12.45
C HIS A 334 4.96 -40.83 -12.89
N LYS A 335 4.71 -42.05 -12.40
CA LYS A 335 3.49 -42.82 -12.67
C LYS A 335 2.44 -42.70 -11.56
N THR A 336 2.79 -42.03 -10.47
CA THR A 336 1.96 -41.80 -9.30
C THR A 336 2.25 -40.41 -8.76
N THR A 337 1.30 -39.80 -8.07
CA THR A 337 1.45 -38.50 -7.40
C THR A 337 0.91 -38.60 -5.97
N THR A 338 1.48 -37.82 -5.05
CA THR A 338 0.90 -37.62 -3.71
C THR A 338 -0.15 -36.52 -3.68
N ASN A 339 -0.33 -35.80 -4.80
CA ASN A 339 -1.32 -34.76 -4.94
C ASN A 339 -2.75 -35.36 -4.87
N PRO A 340 -3.68 -34.79 -4.07
CA PRO A 340 -5.05 -35.32 -3.97
C PRO A 340 -5.87 -35.14 -5.26
N PHE A 341 -5.42 -34.32 -6.21
CA PHE A 341 -6.06 -34.10 -7.50
C PHE A 341 -5.45 -35.01 -8.58
N PRO A 342 -6.08 -36.14 -8.93
CA PRO A 342 -5.48 -37.11 -9.84
C PRO A 342 -5.34 -36.54 -11.27
N PRO A 343 -4.24 -36.84 -11.98
CA PRO A 343 -4.09 -36.45 -13.37
C PRO A 343 -5.04 -37.26 -14.27
N ALA A 344 -5.42 -36.68 -15.41
CA ALA A 344 -6.23 -37.35 -16.41
C ALA A 344 -5.40 -38.28 -17.33
N SER A 345 -4.08 -38.05 -17.43
CA SER A 345 -3.15 -38.93 -18.16
C SER A 345 -1.82 -39.10 -17.42
N LEU A 346 -1.09 -40.17 -17.74
CA LEU A 346 0.28 -40.40 -17.27
C LEU A 346 1.31 -40.19 -18.39
N PRO A 347 2.56 -39.81 -18.08
CA PRO A 347 3.10 -39.51 -16.74
C PRO A 347 2.51 -38.24 -16.10
N VAL A 348 2.70 -38.07 -14.80
CA VAL A 348 2.24 -36.88 -14.06
C VAL A 348 3.00 -35.65 -14.57
N LEU A 349 2.30 -34.59 -14.97
CA LEU A 349 2.88 -33.31 -15.43
C LEU A 349 2.56 -32.16 -14.48
N TYR A 350 2.64 -32.42 -13.18
CA TYR A 350 2.49 -31.43 -12.12
C TYR A 350 3.88 -31.00 -11.67
N SER A 351 4.17 -29.71 -11.76
CA SER A 351 5.49 -29.15 -11.45
C SER A 351 5.95 -29.37 -10.01
N ASP A 352 5.02 -29.32 -9.04
CA ASP A 352 5.33 -29.56 -7.63
C ASP A 352 5.86 -30.98 -7.36
N ASP A 353 5.41 -31.98 -8.13
CA ASP A 353 5.90 -33.36 -8.02
C ASP A 353 7.40 -33.47 -8.40
N TYR A 354 7.96 -32.43 -9.02
CA TYR A 354 9.35 -32.36 -9.46
C TYR A 354 10.14 -31.22 -8.78
N GLY A 355 9.63 -30.66 -7.67
CA GLY A 355 10.31 -29.64 -6.87
C GLY A 355 10.30 -28.22 -7.48
N TYR A 356 9.32 -27.92 -8.33
CA TYR A 356 9.17 -26.60 -8.96
C TYR A 356 7.84 -25.94 -8.56
N HIS A 357 7.91 -24.87 -7.76
CA HIS A 357 6.74 -24.30 -7.07
C HIS A 357 6.40 -22.86 -7.46
N THR A 358 7.18 -22.24 -8.35
CA THR A 358 7.08 -20.80 -8.61
C THR A 358 7.37 -20.42 -10.05
N GLY A 359 6.79 -19.29 -10.46
CA GLY A 359 7.09 -18.60 -11.71
C GLY A 359 6.75 -19.41 -12.96
N SER A 360 7.50 -19.19 -14.03
CA SER A 360 7.28 -19.89 -15.29
C SER A 360 7.77 -21.35 -15.26
N LEU A 361 7.08 -22.24 -15.97
CA LEU A 361 7.36 -23.67 -16.01
C LEU A 361 7.39 -24.15 -17.45
N TRP A 362 8.44 -24.88 -17.83
CA TRP A 362 8.53 -25.51 -19.14
C TRP A 362 8.28 -27.01 -19.07
N PHE A 363 7.59 -27.53 -20.08
CA PHE A 363 7.44 -28.95 -20.34
C PHE A 363 7.81 -29.24 -21.80
N ARG A 364 8.64 -30.25 -22.03
CA ARG A 364 9.08 -30.69 -23.36
C ARG A 364 8.74 -32.15 -23.58
N GLY A 365 7.88 -32.43 -24.56
CA GLY A 365 7.39 -33.76 -24.90
C GLY A 365 7.95 -34.23 -26.24
N LYS A 366 8.65 -35.36 -26.26
CA LYS A 366 9.18 -35.99 -27.49
C LYS A 366 8.31 -37.17 -27.91
N PHE A 367 7.96 -37.22 -29.19
CA PHE A 367 7.15 -38.30 -29.75
C PHE A 367 7.47 -38.56 -31.22
N ASN A 368 7.35 -39.82 -31.65
CA ASN A 368 7.59 -40.23 -33.03
C ASN A 368 6.50 -39.71 -33.97
N SER A 369 6.86 -39.37 -35.21
CA SER A 369 5.89 -39.06 -36.26
C SER A 369 4.98 -40.25 -36.58
N SER A 370 3.68 -39.97 -36.77
CA SER A 370 2.67 -40.93 -37.23
C SER A 370 1.67 -40.20 -38.12
N SER A 371 1.26 -40.84 -39.22
CA SER A 371 0.24 -40.30 -40.14
C SER A 371 -1.13 -40.16 -39.50
N ASP A 372 -1.36 -40.83 -38.37
CA ASP A 372 -2.65 -40.83 -37.69
C ASP A 372 -2.80 -39.59 -36.78
N ILE A 373 -1.71 -38.86 -36.52
CA ILE A 373 -1.73 -37.66 -35.67
C ILE A 373 -2.43 -36.54 -36.44
N SER A 374 -3.57 -36.09 -35.92
CA SER A 374 -4.38 -35.01 -36.49
C SER A 374 -4.53 -33.81 -35.56
N GLY A 375 -4.12 -33.94 -34.30
CA GLY A 375 -4.21 -32.87 -33.32
C GLY A 375 -3.42 -33.12 -32.05
N ILE A 376 -3.32 -32.09 -31.21
CA ILE A 376 -2.74 -32.15 -29.86
C ILE A 376 -3.76 -31.54 -28.91
N LYS A 377 -4.25 -32.34 -27.96
CA LYS A 377 -5.15 -31.91 -26.89
C LYS A 377 -4.33 -31.62 -25.63
N VAL A 378 -4.57 -30.48 -25.02
CA VAL A 378 -3.92 -30.01 -23.79
C VAL A 378 -5.00 -29.65 -22.77
N ASN A 379 -4.84 -30.14 -21.54
CA ASN A 379 -5.60 -29.77 -20.37
C ASN A 379 -4.65 -29.26 -19.28
N ALA A 380 -4.70 -27.96 -19.00
CA ALA A 380 -3.82 -27.23 -18.11
C ALA A 380 -4.47 -27.00 -16.74
N THR A 381 -3.62 -26.86 -15.72
CA THR A 381 -3.96 -26.45 -14.36
C THR A 381 -2.95 -25.38 -13.96
N MET A 382 -3.38 -24.12 -13.90
CA MET A 382 -2.44 -22.98 -13.93
C MET A 382 -2.73 -21.87 -12.92
N GLY A 383 -3.90 -21.90 -12.28
CA GLY A 383 -4.40 -20.80 -11.45
C GLY A 383 -4.95 -19.62 -12.24
N ALA A 384 -5.77 -18.78 -11.60
CA ALA A 384 -6.40 -17.62 -12.21
C ALA A 384 -5.38 -16.54 -12.64
N GLY A 385 -5.62 -15.91 -13.78
CA GLY A 385 -4.75 -14.87 -14.36
C GLY A 385 -3.48 -15.41 -15.04
N SER A 386 -3.26 -16.72 -15.03
CA SER A 386 -2.15 -17.40 -15.71
C SER A 386 -2.38 -17.52 -17.21
N ALA A 387 -1.34 -17.94 -17.93
CA ALA A 387 -1.41 -18.27 -19.35
C ALA A 387 -0.42 -19.40 -19.68
N TRP A 388 -0.62 -20.08 -20.80
CA TRP A 388 0.35 -21.03 -21.33
C TRP A 388 0.48 -20.92 -22.85
N VAL A 389 1.61 -21.34 -23.40
CA VAL A 389 1.95 -21.20 -24.82
C VAL A 389 2.58 -22.49 -25.34
N ALA A 390 2.25 -22.86 -26.58
CA ALA A 390 2.67 -24.11 -27.20
C ALA A 390 3.42 -23.90 -28.52
N TRP A 391 4.47 -24.70 -28.71
CA TRP A 391 5.22 -24.83 -29.95
C TRP A 391 5.40 -26.29 -30.34
N LEU A 392 5.35 -26.58 -31.63
CA LEU A 392 5.72 -27.86 -32.21
C LEU A 392 6.90 -27.65 -33.15
N ASN A 393 8.04 -28.28 -32.87
CA ASN A 393 9.25 -28.18 -33.68
C ASN A 393 9.68 -26.72 -33.96
N GLY A 394 9.57 -25.85 -32.96
CA GLY A 394 9.86 -24.41 -33.08
C GLY A 394 8.71 -23.56 -33.65
N LYS A 395 7.67 -24.17 -34.22
CA LYS A 395 6.51 -23.46 -34.77
C LYS A 395 5.48 -23.17 -33.69
N TYR A 396 5.12 -21.91 -33.54
CA TYR A 396 4.05 -21.47 -32.63
C TYR A 396 2.72 -22.11 -33.03
N LEU A 397 2.07 -22.80 -32.08
CA LEU A 397 0.74 -23.36 -32.23
C LEU A 397 -0.35 -22.42 -31.70
N GLY A 398 -0.09 -21.79 -30.55
CA GLY A 398 -1.05 -20.94 -29.86
C GLY A 398 -0.64 -20.68 -28.41
N GLY A 399 -1.16 -19.59 -27.84
CA GLY A 399 -1.13 -19.34 -26.41
C GLY A 399 -2.55 -19.08 -25.91
N GLU A 400 -2.81 -19.59 -24.71
CA GLU A 400 -4.15 -19.75 -24.17
C GLU A 400 -4.21 -19.25 -22.72
N THR A 401 -5.35 -18.68 -22.38
CA THR A 401 -5.77 -18.36 -21.01
C THR A 401 -6.86 -19.32 -20.53
N ASP A 402 -7.32 -20.22 -21.40
CA ASP A 402 -8.23 -21.30 -21.08
C ASP A 402 -7.47 -22.55 -20.64
N ILE A 403 -8.14 -23.38 -19.84
CA ILE A 403 -7.55 -24.63 -19.33
C ILE A 403 -7.55 -25.76 -20.36
N VAL A 404 -8.42 -25.75 -21.38
CA VAL A 404 -8.49 -26.82 -22.39
C VAL A 404 -8.34 -26.25 -23.79
N LYS A 405 -7.44 -26.85 -24.58
CA LYS A 405 -7.28 -26.52 -25.99
C LYS A 405 -6.95 -27.76 -26.81
N GLU A 406 -7.48 -27.81 -28.02
CA GLU A 406 -7.06 -28.76 -29.05
C GLU A 406 -6.52 -28.00 -30.26
N PHE A 407 -5.27 -28.29 -30.64
CA PHE A 407 -4.63 -27.74 -31.82
C PHE A 407 -4.76 -28.72 -32.98
N SER A 408 -5.23 -28.27 -34.15
CA SER A 408 -5.18 -29.07 -35.37
C SER A 408 -3.73 -29.19 -35.87
N ILE A 409 -3.28 -30.42 -36.12
CA ILE A 409 -1.95 -30.72 -36.65
C ILE A 409 -2.08 -31.32 -38.04
N LYS A 410 -1.31 -30.80 -39.00
CA LYS A 410 -1.21 -31.38 -40.35
C LYS A 410 0.05 -32.23 -40.43
N ALA A 411 0.07 -33.19 -41.35
CA ALA A 411 1.26 -33.99 -41.63
C ALA A 411 2.49 -33.14 -41.99
N SER A 412 2.30 -31.94 -42.56
CA SER A 412 3.38 -30.98 -42.87
C SER A 412 3.96 -30.26 -41.64
N ASP A 413 3.29 -30.32 -40.49
CA ASP A 413 3.77 -29.74 -39.23
C ASP A 413 4.66 -30.73 -38.45
N LEU A 414 4.64 -32.01 -38.85
CA LEU A 414 5.43 -33.09 -38.25
C LEU A 414 6.73 -33.31 -39.03
N GLU A 415 7.76 -33.76 -38.33
CA GLU A 415 8.99 -34.22 -38.95
C GLU A 415 8.72 -35.45 -39.83
N LYS A 416 9.36 -35.54 -40.99
CA LYS A 416 9.15 -36.67 -41.92
C LYS A 416 9.69 -37.99 -41.36
N SER A 417 10.71 -37.90 -40.51
CA SER A 417 11.36 -39.02 -39.84
C SER A 417 12.03 -38.51 -38.56
N GLY A 418 11.95 -39.26 -37.47
CA GLY A 418 12.52 -38.90 -36.17
C GLY A 418 11.49 -38.35 -35.18
N ASP A 419 12.00 -37.75 -34.10
CA ASP A 419 11.20 -37.22 -33.00
C ASP A 419 10.65 -35.83 -33.34
N ASN A 420 9.38 -35.60 -33.02
CA ASN A 420 8.81 -34.27 -32.88
C ASN A 420 8.97 -33.80 -31.43
N VAL A 421 9.07 -32.49 -31.25
CA VAL A 421 9.15 -31.85 -29.94
C VAL A 421 7.99 -30.89 -29.76
N LEU A 422 7.12 -31.22 -28.80
CA LEU A 422 6.11 -30.32 -28.26
C LEU A 422 6.69 -29.58 -27.05
N SER A 423 6.73 -28.26 -27.12
CA SER A 423 7.22 -27.41 -26.03
C SER A 423 6.07 -26.59 -25.48
N LEU A 424 5.82 -26.70 -24.18
CA LEU A 424 4.78 -25.98 -23.47
C LEU A 424 5.41 -25.07 -22.41
N LEU A 425 5.11 -23.78 -22.45
CA LEU A 425 5.49 -22.81 -21.43
C LEU A 425 4.25 -22.39 -20.66
N MET A 426 4.24 -22.60 -19.35
CA MET A 426 3.25 -22.03 -18.44
C MET A 426 3.83 -20.81 -17.74
N TRP A 427 3.06 -19.73 -17.67
CA TRP A 427 3.31 -18.58 -16.81
C TRP A 427 2.23 -18.57 -15.72
N THR A 428 2.62 -18.79 -14.46
CA THR A 428 1.67 -18.84 -13.34
C THR A 428 1.74 -17.63 -12.41
N THR A 429 0.59 -17.28 -11.84
CA THR A 429 0.41 -16.28 -10.79
C THR A 429 0.67 -16.82 -9.38
N GLY A 430 0.99 -18.12 -9.22
CA GLY A 430 1.30 -18.77 -7.94
C GLY A 430 0.25 -19.78 -7.53
N HIS A 431 0.15 -20.12 -6.24
CA HIS A 431 -0.83 -21.09 -5.70
C HIS A 431 -2.05 -20.42 -5.04
N GLU A 432 -3.13 -21.19 -4.93
CA GLU A 432 -4.31 -20.91 -4.14
C GLU A 432 -3.97 -20.81 -2.64
N GLU A 433 -4.83 -20.14 -1.88
CA GLU A 433 -4.87 -20.26 -0.43
C GLU A 433 -5.61 -21.55 -0.02
N ASP A 434 -5.69 -21.82 1.28
CA ASP A 434 -6.47 -22.94 1.83
C ASP A 434 -7.42 -22.49 2.96
N TRP A 435 -8.17 -21.40 2.72
CA TRP A 435 -9.10 -20.84 3.70
C TRP A 435 -10.15 -21.85 4.18
N ASN A 436 -10.64 -22.69 3.27
CA ASN A 436 -11.68 -23.68 3.54
C ASN A 436 -11.13 -25.02 4.05
N VAL A 437 -9.81 -25.15 4.28
CA VAL A 437 -9.14 -26.38 4.74
C VAL A 437 -9.53 -27.58 3.87
N ASN A 438 -9.47 -27.40 2.56
CA ASN A 438 -9.92 -28.38 1.58
C ASN A 438 -8.82 -28.74 0.58
N ASP A 439 -7.56 -28.52 0.96
CA ASP A 439 -6.37 -28.79 0.16
C ASP A 439 -6.33 -27.98 -1.15
N GLN A 440 -7.01 -26.84 -1.24
CA GLN A 440 -7.02 -26.02 -2.46
C GLN A 440 -5.64 -25.50 -2.85
N TYR A 441 -4.77 -25.22 -1.88
CA TYR A 441 -3.37 -24.85 -2.13
C TYR A 441 -2.58 -25.94 -2.87
N LYS A 442 -3.01 -27.20 -2.80
CA LYS A 442 -2.42 -28.34 -3.55
C LYS A 442 -2.93 -28.42 -4.98
N THR A 443 -3.77 -27.51 -5.44
CA THR A 443 -4.20 -27.48 -6.86
C THR A 443 -2.94 -27.40 -7.73
N PRO A 444 -2.70 -28.38 -8.61
CA PRO A 444 -1.42 -28.51 -9.29
C PRO A 444 -1.13 -27.34 -10.24
N ARG A 445 0.15 -27.11 -10.53
CA ARG A 445 0.61 -26.28 -11.65
C ARG A 445 1.24 -27.13 -12.74
N GLY A 446 0.74 -27.04 -13.97
CA GLY A 446 1.18 -27.86 -15.10
C GLY A 446 0.02 -28.37 -15.93
N PHE A 447 0.04 -29.65 -16.33
CA PHE A 447 -0.95 -30.22 -17.22
C PHE A 447 -1.55 -31.51 -16.65
N THR A 448 -2.88 -31.62 -16.65
CA THR A 448 -3.59 -32.84 -16.23
C THR A 448 -3.70 -33.85 -17.38
N GLU A 449 -3.70 -33.38 -18.62
CA GLU A 449 -3.70 -34.19 -19.84
C GLU A 449 -2.89 -33.50 -20.94
N VAL A 450 -2.01 -34.25 -21.62
CA VAL A 450 -1.54 -33.88 -22.96
C VAL A 450 -1.54 -35.13 -23.84
N SER A 451 -2.34 -35.13 -24.90
CA SER A 451 -2.55 -36.30 -25.75
C SER A 451 -2.55 -35.97 -27.25
N LEU A 452 -2.12 -36.94 -28.07
CA LEU A 452 -2.11 -36.83 -29.53
C LEU A 452 -3.46 -37.34 -30.08
N THR A 453 -4.24 -36.43 -30.67
CA THR A 453 -5.50 -36.79 -31.34
C THR A 453 -5.21 -37.64 -32.57
N GLY A 454 -5.98 -38.72 -32.73
CA GLY A 454 -5.85 -39.66 -33.84
C GLY A 454 -4.78 -40.75 -33.62
N SER A 455 -3.82 -40.57 -32.71
CA SER A 455 -2.75 -41.56 -32.45
C SER A 455 -2.58 -41.90 -30.96
N LYS A 456 -3.53 -42.68 -30.41
CA LYS A 456 -3.53 -43.07 -28.98
C LYS A 456 -2.37 -43.98 -28.56
N LYS A 457 -1.67 -44.62 -29.50
CA LYS A 457 -0.58 -45.57 -29.23
C LYS A 457 0.79 -44.92 -29.22
N THR A 458 0.92 -43.68 -29.70
CA THR A 458 2.20 -42.98 -29.78
C THR A 458 2.49 -42.36 -28.41
N PRO A 459 3.49 -42.84 -27.66
CA PRO A 459 3.83 -42.28 -26.36
C PRO A 459 4.52 -40.92 -26.52
N ILE A 460 4.32 -40.04 -25.55
CA ILE A 460 5.09 -38.80 -25.41
C ILE A 460 6.01 -38.95 -24.20
N SER A 461 7.32 -38.76 -24.40
CA SER A 461 8.32 -38.76 -23.33
C SER A 461 8.56 -37.33 -22.87
N TRP A 462 8.33 -37.05 -21.58
CA TRP A 462 8.29 -35.69 -21.06
C TRP A 462 9.52 -35.33 -20.22
N LYS A 463 9.89 -34.05 -20.29
CA LYS A 463 10.80 -33.38 -19.35
C LYS A 463 10.17 -32.11 -18.83
N VAL A 464 10.56 -31.69 -17.63
CA VAL A 464 10.07 -30.48 -16.95
C VAL A 464 11.22 -29.64 -16.41
N GLN A 465 11.05 -28.32 -16.45
CA GLN A 465 12.00 -27.36 -15.91
C GLN A 465 11.28 -26.14 -15.33
N GLY A 466 11.43 -25.92 -14.02
CA GLY A 466 11.11 -24.67 -13.36
C GLY A 466 12.36 -23.83 -13.09
N ASN A 467 12.41 -23.14 -11.95
CA ASN A 467 13.59 -22.38 -11.52
C ASN A 467 14.84 -23.27 -11.45
N LEU A 468 16.02 -22.68 -11.68
CA LEU A 468 17.27 -23.44 -11.61
C LEU A 468 17.47 -23.99 -10.19
N GLY A 469 17.70 -25.30 -10.08
CA GLY A 469 17.88 -26.01 -8.80
C GLY A 469 16.58 -26.48 -8.13
N GLY A 470 15.40 -26.01 -8.55
CA GLY A 470 14.14 -26.36 -7.89
C GLY A 470 14.16 -25.98 -6.42
N GLU A 471 13.99 -26.96 -5.54
CA GLU A 471 14.09 -26.80 -4.08
C GLU A 471 15.52 -26.52 -3.60
N ASP A 472 16.55 -26.87 -4.37
CA ASP A 472 17.95 -26.51 -4.11
C ASP A 472 18.24 -25.08 -4.59
N ILE A 473 17.75 -24.10 -3.81
CA ILE A 473 17.74 -22.67 -4.16
C ILE A 473 19.15 -22.15 -4.53
N VAL A 474 19.29 -21.66 -5.76
CA VAL A 474 20.56 -21.09 -6.27
C VAL A 474 20.81 -19.66 -5.79
N ASP A 475 19.77 -18.83 -5.69
CA ASP A 475 19.86 -17.46 -5.15
C ASP A 475 19.25 -17.39 -3.75
N SER A 476 20.05 -17.76 -2.75
CA SER A 476 19.64 -17.72 -1.35
C SER A 476 19.47 -16.31 -0.79
N VAL A 477 20.01 -15.28 -1.45
CA VAL A 477 19.84 -13.89 -1.01
C VAL A 477 18.45 -13.39 -1.36
N ARG A 478 17.95 -13.72 -2.55
CA ARG A 478 16.60 -13.31 -3.01
C ARG A 478 15.51 -14.32 -2.66
N GLY A 479 15.89 -15.54 -2.29
CA GLY A 479 15.01 -16.58 -1.78
C GLY A 479 14.32 -17.40 -2.87
N ALA A 480 13.56 -18.41 -2.44
CA ALA A 480 13.01 -19.46 -3.30
C ALA A 480 12.04 -18.99 -4.38
N LEU A 481 11.39 -17.83 -4.19
CA LEU A 481 10.27 -17.39 -5.00
C LEU A 481 10.60 -16.29 -6.02
N ASN A 482 11.83 -15.75 -5.97
CA ASN A 482 12.24 -14.62 -6.81
C ASN A 482 12.33 -15.01 -8.29
N GLU A 483 12.77 -16.23 -8.56
CA GLU A 483 13.03 -16.74 -9.92
C GLU A 483 12.06 -17.85 -10.29
N GLY A 484 11.50 -17.77 -11.48
CA GLY A 484 10.85 -18.87 -12.18
C GLY A 484 11.78 -19.58 -13.16
N GLY A 485 11.17 -20.33 -14.07
CA GLY A 485 11.86 -21.16 -15.05
C GLY A 485 12.04 -20.56 -16.43
N LEU A 486 11.92 -19.24 -16.67
CA LEU A 486 12.31 -18.69 -17.98
C LEU A 486 13.82 -18.85 -18.21
N TYR A 487 14.26 -19.02 -19.46
CA TYR A 487 15.69 -19.18 -19.78
C TYR A 487 16.55 -18.07 -19.17
N GLY A 488 16.13 -16.81 -19.31
CA GLY A 488 16.85 -15.67 -18.73
C GLY A 488 16.83 -15.62 -17.19
N GLU A 489 15.82 -16.20 -16.52
CA GLU A 489 15.83 -16.38 -15.07
C GLU A 489 16.90 -17.39 -14.69
N ARG A 490 16.86 -18.60 -15.27
CA ARG A 490 17.82 -19.68 -15.00
C ARG A 490 19.26 -19.24 -15.28
N MET A 491 19.49 -18.47 -16.33
CA MET A 491 20.80 -17.94 -16.71
C MET A 491 21.21 -16.65 -15.99
N GLY A 492 20.39 -16.11 -15.08
CA GLY A 492 20.72 -14.95 -14.27
C GLY A 492 20.73 -13.61 -15.01
N TRP A 493 19.99 -13.48 -16.13
CA TRP A 493 19.94 -12.27 -16.96
C TRP A 493 19.30 -11.08 -16.22
N HIS A 494 18.47 -11.36 -15.22
CA HIS A 494 17.86 -10.36 -14.36
C HIS A 494 18.86 -9.71 -13.38
N LEU A 495 20.02 -10.34 -13.14
CA LEU A 495 20.98 -9.90 -12.14
C LEU A 495 21.77 -8.65 -12.57
N PRO A 496 22.20 -7.80 -11.62
CA PRO A 496 23.14 -6.72 -11.88
C PRO A 496 24.44 -7.25 -12.48
N GLY A 497 25.07 -6.50 -13.40
CA GLY A 497 26.39 -6.87 -13.95
C GLY A 497 26.42 -8.05 -14.93
N TYR A 498 25.27 -8.66 -15.28
CA TYR A 498 25.25 -9.69 -16.33
C TYR A 498 25.83 -9.15 -17.66
N PRO A 499 26.74 -9.89 -18.34
CA PRO A 499 27.46 -9.43 -19.53
C PRO A 499 26.60 -9.45 -20.79
N ASP A 500 25.74 -8.45 -20.94
CA ASP A 500 24.84 -8.26 -22.08
C ASP A 500 25.43 -7.40 -23.21
N GLN A 501 26.76 -7.24 -23.29
CA GLN A 501 27.38 -6.37 -24.29
C GLN A 501 27.08 -6.83 -25.73
N ASN A 502 26.84 -8.14 -25.91
CA ASN A 502 26.52 -8.75 -27.19
C ASN A 502 25.01 -8.73 -27.52
N TRP A 503 24.17 -8.20 -26.63
CA TRP A 503 22.73 -8.09 -26.89
C TRP A 503 22.45 -6.99 -27.90
N LYS A 504 21.37 -7.17 -28.67
CA LYS A 504 20.97 -6.22 -29.69
C LYS A 504 20.45 -4.95 -29.02
N LYS A 505 20.94 -3.78 -29.41
CA LYS A 505 20.38 -2.50 -28.95
C LYS A 505 19.02 -2.23 -29.60
N VAL A 506 18.06 -1.77 -28.81
CA VAL A 506 16.69 -1.43 -29.21
C VAL A 506 16.21 -0.20 -28.44
N SER A 507 15.05 0.34 -28.83
CA SER A 507 14.29 1.34 -28.08
C SER A 507 12.96 0.74 -27.65
N LEU A 508 12.31 1.34 -26.64
CA LEU A 508 10.94 1.01 -26.26
C LEU A 508 10.01 2.18 -26.66
N PRO A 509 8.84 1.90 -27.27
CA PRO A 509 8.31 0.58 -27.65
C PRO A 509 9.16 -0.14 -28.71
N ASP A 510 9.35 -1.45 -28.58
CA ASP A 510 10.10 -2.25 -29.56
C ASP A 510 9.21 -2.72 -30.73
N THR A 511 9.82 -3.26 -31.78
CA THR A 511 9.14 -4.06 -32.81
C THR A 511 8.49 -5.31 -32.20
N LYS A 512 7.49 -5.87 -32.88
CA LYS A 512 6.86 -7.14 -32.48
C LYS A 512 7.90 -8.26 -32.33
N ARG A 513 7.82 -9.01 -31.24
CA ARG A 513 8.68 -10.18 -30.92
C ARG A 513 7.85 -11.42 -30.65
N SER A 514 8.29 -12.55 -31.20
CA SER A 514 7.75 -13.88 -30.89
C SER A 514 8.39 -14.49 -29.64
N GLY A 515 7.72 -15.46 -29.02
CA GLY A 515 8.29 -16.31 -27.97
C GLY A 515 8.61 -15.55 -26.68
N VAL A 516 9.74 -15.86 -26.06
CA VAL A 516 10.22 -15.17 -24.86
C VAL A 516 11.32 -14.18 -25.23
N SER A 517 11.17 -12.95 -24.75
CA SER A 517 12.04 -11.81 -25.04
C SER A 517 12.55 -11.20 -23.74
N TRP A 518 13.83 -10.84 -23.69
CA TRP A 518 14.40 -10.15 -22.54
C TRP A 518 14.93 -8.78 -22.92
N TYR A 519 14.62 -7.80 -22.08
CA TYR A 519 15.06 -6.43 -22.22
C TYR A 519 15.87 -6.02 -21.00
N ARG A 520 16.97 -5.28 -21.20
CA ARG A 520 17.80 -4.75 -20.12
C ARG A 520 18.26 -3.33 -20.39
N THR A 521 18.36 -2.52 -19.35
CA THR A 521 19.09 -1.26 -19.36
C THR A 521 19.56 -0.91 -17.94
N THR A 522 20.41 0.11 -17.81
CA THR A 522 20.78 0.69 -16.51
C THR A 522 20.40 2.16 -16.47
N PHE A 523 20.21 2.69 -15.27
CA PHE A 523 19.93 4.10 -15.04
C PHE A 523 20.44 4.54 -13.67
N ASP A 524 20.87 5.80 -13.57
CA ASP A 524 21.33 6.39 -12.33
C ASP A 524 20.22 7.20 -11.65
N LEU A 525 20.16 7.07 -10.33
CA LEU A 525 19.40 7.97 -9.47
C LEU A 525 20.35 8.84 -8.63
N ASN A 526 19.93 10.08 -8.41
CA ASN A 526 20.62 11.01 -7.51
C ASN A 526 19.56 11.83 -6.77
N ILE A 527 18.75 11.15 -5.97
CA ILE A 527 17.72 11.78 -5.14
C ILE A 527 18.43 12.66 -4.10
N PRO A 528 18.02 13.92 -3.90
CA PRO A 528 18.67 14.74 -2.89
C PRO A 528 18.53 14.14 -1.49
N LYS A 529 19.57 14.27 -0.66
CA LYS A 529 19.51 13.89 0.76
C LYS A 529 18.30 14.55 1.45
N ASN A 530 17.81 13.90 2.50
CA ASN A 530 16.66 14.33 3.30
C ASN A 530 15.37 14.49 2.47
N HIS A 531 15.23 13.74 1.38
CA HIS A 531 13.98 13.64 0.64
C HIS A 531 13.49 12.20 0.63
N ASP A 532 12.19 12.04 0.83
CA ASP A 532 11.52 10.78 0.55
C ASP A 532 10.80 10.92 -0.79
N VAL A 533 11.23 10.12 -1.77
CA VAL A 533 10.65 10.10 -3.12
C VAL A 533 10.36 8.64 -3.43
N PRO A 534 9.19 8.12 -3.03
CA PRO A 534 8.80 6.76 -3.38
C PRO A 534 8.63 6.65 -4.90
N LEU A 535 9.27 5.66 -5.52
CA LEU A 535 9.34 5.51 -6.98
C LEU A 535 8.65 4.22 -7.44
N GLY A 536 8.12 4.25 -8.66
CA GLY A 536 7.63 3.06 -9.34
C GLY A 536 8.00 3.02 -10.81
N ILE A 537 7.97 1.82 -11.37
CA ILE A 537 8.15 1.59 -12.81
C ILE A 537 6.77 1.44 -13.45
N ARG A 538 6.48 2.26 -14.46
CA ARG A 538 5.24 2.19 -15.22
C ARG A 538 5.47 1.47 -16.53
N PHE A 539 4.59 0.51 -16.83
CA PHE A 539 4.36 0.01 -18.17
C PHE A 539 3.24 0.84 -18.81
N LYS A 540 3.51 1.49 -19.94
CA LYS A 540 2.45 2.09 -20.75
C LYS A 540 2.08 1.11 -21.85
N GLU A 541 0.79 0.86 -21.99
CA GLU A 541 0.28 -0.04 -23.01
C GLU A 541 0.66 0.47 -24.41
N SER A 542 1.18 -0.44 -25.23
CA SER A 542 1.25 -0.23 -26.67
C SER A 542 -0.17 -0.30 -27.25
N SER A 543 -0.44 0.38 -28.37
CA SER A 543 -1.74 0.38 -29.05
C SER A 543 -2.20 -0.98 -29.62
N GLY A 544 -1.46 -2.06 -29.37
CA GLY A 544 -1.77 -3.42 -29.80
C GLY A 544 -2.69 -4.15 -28.82
N THR A 545 -3.45 -5.11 -29.34
CA THR A 545 -4.35 -5.98 -28.54
C THR A 545 -3.72 -7.34 -28.24
N GLU A 546 -2.48 -7.59 -28.71
CA GLU A 546 -1.81 -8.85 -28.52
C GLU A 546 -1.40 -9.06 -27.05
N ARG A 547 -1.73 -10.24 -26.52
CA ARG A 547 -1.57 -10.58 -25.10
C ARG A 547 -0.12 -10.92 -24.79
N LEU A 548 0.40 -10.30 -23.74
CA LEU A 548 1.72 -10.58 -23.18
C LEU A 548 1.67 -10.80 -21.68
N ARG A 549 2.70 -11.47 -21.15
CA ARG A 549 3.01 -11.50 -19.71
C ARG A 549 4.42 -11.00 -19.53
N ALA A 550 4.65 -10.05 -18.62
CA ALA A 550 5.96 -9.50 -18.34
C ALA A 550 6.33 -9.64 -16.86
N LEU A 551 7.61 -9.93 -16.61
CA LEU A 551 8.23 -9.92 -15.28
C LEU A 551 9.18 -8.74 -15.20
N LEU A 552 8.98 -7.87 -14.21
CA LEU A 552 9.83 -6.72 -13.91
C LEU A 552 10.85 -7.10 -12.84
N PHE A 553 12.13 -6.92 -13.14
CA PHE A 553 13.22 -7.07 -12.18
C PHE A 553 13.98 -5.75 -11.99
N ILE A 554 14.23 -5.38 -10.74
CA ILE A 554 15.08 -4.26 -10.35
C ILE A 554 16.22 -4.78 -9.48
N ASN A 555 17.46 -4.56 -9.93
CA ASN A 555 18.66 -5.05 -9.27
C ASN A 555 18.62 -6.57 -8.97
N GLY A 556 17.94 -7.33 -9.82
CA GLY A 556 17.72 -8.77 -9.70
C GLY A 556 16.51 -9.20 -8.87
N TRP A 557 15.81 -8.28 -8.20
CA TRP A 557 14.60 -8.57 -7.44
C TRP A 557 13.36 -8.45 -8.33
N GLN A 558 12.51 -9.47 -8.36
CA GLN A 558 11.25 -9.44 -9.09
C GLN A 558 10.23 -8.58 -8.34
N PHE A 559 9.80 -7.47 -8.97
CA PHE A 559 8.93 -6.45 -8.38
C PHE A 559 7.69 -6.15 -9.23
N GLY A 560 7.38 -7.01 -10.21
CA GLY A 560 6.17 -6.85 -11.01
C GLY A 560 5.87 -8.04 -11.91
N LYS A 561 4.61 -8.46 -11.88
CA LYS A 561 3.96 -9.27 -12.90
C LYS A 561 2.97 -8.40 -13.65
N PHE A 562 3.23 -8.12 -14.92
CA PHE A 562 2.38 -7.30 -15.78
C PHE A 562 1.71 -8.15 -16.85
N ALA A 563 0.41 -7.94 -17.06
CA ALA A 563 -0.38 -8.58 -18.11
C ALA A 563 -1.32 -7.52 -18.71
N ASN A 564 -1.12 -7.19 -19.98
CA ASN A 564 -1.81 -6.07 -20.63
C ASN A 564 -3.30 -6.32 -20.85
N ASP A 565 -3.71 -7.58 -20.97
CA ASP A 565 -5.10 -8.01 -21.16
C ASP A 565 -5.86 -8.25 -19.84
N LEU A 566 -5.16 -8.23 -18.70
CA LEU A 566 -5.76 -8.49 -17.38
C LEU A 566 -5.83 -7.24 -16.50
N GLY A 567 -4.75 -6.45 -16.44
CA GLY A 567 -4.65 -5.32 -15.52
C GLY A 567 -4.87 -5.73 -14.05
N PRO A 568 -5.24 -4.79 -13.17
CA PRO A 568 -5.29 -3.34 -13.41
C PRO A 568 -3.92 -2.65 -13.23
N GLN A 569 -2.91 -3.36 -12.71
CA GLN A 569 -1.66 -2.75 -12.30
C GLN A 569 -0.77 -2.36 -13.49
N THR A 570 -0.53 -1.06 -13.64
CA THR A 570 0.38 -0.49 -14.65
C THR A 570 1.58 0.23 -14.04
N LEU A 571 1.52 0.59 -12.75
CA LEU A 571 2.61 1.19 -11.98
C LEU A 571 3.00 0.27 -10.83
N PHE A 572 4.29 -0.06 -10.75
CA PHE A 572 4.85 -1.02 -9.80
C PHE A 572 5.78 -0.30 -8.85
N TYR A 573 5.40 -0.18 -7.58
CA TYR A 573 6.23 0.44 -6.55
C TYR A 573 7.50 -0.36 -6.31
N VAL A 574 8.63 0.33 -6.15
CA VAL A 574 9.90 -0.29 -5.79
C VAL A 574 10.52 0.53 -4.66
N PRO A 575 10.77 -0.08 -3.49
CA PRO A 575 11.23 0.66 -2.31
C PRO A 575 12.67 1.16 -2.46
N GLU A 576 12.96 2.30 -1.82
CA GLU A 576 14.34 2.70 -1.54
C GLU A 576 15.05 1.57 -0.79
N GLY A 577 16.31 1.32 -1.14
CA GLY A 577 17.07 0.18 -0.63
C GLY A 577 17.13 -0.93 -1.67
N ILE A 578 16.02 -1.29 -2.30
CA ILE A 578 16.06 -2.10 -3.54
C ILE A 578 16.50 -1.21 -4.69
N LEU A 579 15.86 -0.05 -4.86
CA LEU A 579 16.42 1.02 -5.67
C LEU A 579 17.57 1.68 -4.92
N ASN A 580 18.71 1.76 -5.58
CA ASN A 580 19.81 2.62 -5.18
C ASN A 580 19.47 4.07 -5.58
N HIS A 581 18.96 4.85 -4.63
CA HIS A 581 18.59 6.26 -4.86
C HIS A 581 19.78 7.20 -5.14
N HIS A 582 21.01 6.73 -4.94
CA HIS A 582 22.25 7.51 -5.09
C HIS A 582 23.29 6.77 -5.93
N GLY A 583 22.86 6.10 -7.00
CA GLY A 583 23.76 5.43 -7.95
C GLY A 583 23.02 4.63 -9.01
N GLU A 584 23.77 3.73 -9.63
CA GLU A 584 23.28 2.90 -10.74
C GLU A 584 22.26 1.85 -10.26
N ASN A 585 21.26 1.63 -11.10
CA ASN A 585 20.28 0.56 -10.99
C ASN A 585 20.21 -0.21 -12.31
N THR A 586 19.99 -1.52 -12.23
CA THR A 586 19.70 -2.39 -13.38
C THR A 586 18.22 -2.69 -13.43
N ILE A 587 17.59 -2.49 -14.59
CA ILE A 587 16.24 -2.99 -14.88
C ILE A 587 16.34 -4.09 -15.94
N ALA A 588 15.64 -5.19 -15.67
CA ALA A 588 15.47 -6.28 -16.62
C ALA A 588 13.98 -6.66 -16.73
N ILE A 589 13.53 -6.95 -17.94
CA ILE A 589 12.13 -7.28 -18.21
C ILE A 589 12.09 -8.55 -19.07
N GLY A 590 11.54 -9.63 -18.53
CA GLY A 590 11.25 -10.85 -19.28
C GLY A 590 9.81 -10.81 -19.80
N VAL A 591 9.61 -10.93 -21.11
CA VAL A 591 8.30 -10.83 -21.78
C VAL A 591 7.99 -12.16 -22.47
N VAL A 592 6.88 -12.76 -22.10
CA VAL A 592 6.27 -13.92 -22.79
C VAL A 592 5.21 -13.39 -23.75
N ALA A 593 5.39 -13.63 -25.04
CA ALA A 593 4.36 -13.44 -26.04
C ALA A 593 3.32 -14.57 -25.88
N VAL A 594 2.13 -14.25 -25.36
CA VAL A 594 1.03 -15.22 -25.30
C VAL A 594 0.44 -15.40 -26.68
N ASP A 595 0.20 -14.29 -27.38
CA ASP A 595 -0.08 -14.34 -28.81
C ASP A 595 1.22 -14.47 -29.62
N LYS A 596 1.08 -14.74 -30.93
CA LYS A 596 2.21 -15.09 -31.81
C LYS A 596 3.39 -14.11 -31.69
N GLU A 597 3.10 -12.82 -31.70
CA GLU A 597 4.09 -11.76 -31.51
C GLU A 597 3.48 -10.60 -30.72
N VAL A 598 4.29 -9.95 -29.87
CA VAL A 598 3.86 -8.84 -29.02
C VAL A 598 4.87 -7.69 -29.06
N THR A 599 4.41 -6.49 -28.73
CA THR A 599 5.28 -5.32 -28.53
C THR A 599 5.33 -4.99 -27.03
N LEU A 600 6.54 -4.88 -26.48
CA LEU A 600 6.70 -4.23 -25.18
C LEU A 600 6.56 -2.71 -25.38
N GLY A 601 5.60 -2.11 -24.68
CA GLY A 601 5.33 -0.67 -24.73
C GLY A 601 6.40 0.18 -24.05
N GLU A 602 6.11 1.47 -23.85
CA GLU A 602 7.01 2.36 -23.13
C GLU A 602 7.13 1.94 -21.66
N VAL A 603 8.34 2.12 -21.11
CA VAL A 603 8.62 1.94 -19.68
C VAL A 603 9.15 3.24 -19.12
N THR A 604 8.54 3.74 -18.05
CA THR A 604 8.94 4.99 -17.36
C THR A 604 9.17 4.77 -15.88
N ILE A 605 9.92 5.66 -15.24
CA ILE A 605 10.04 5.74 -13.78
C ILE A 605 9.30 6.98 -13.29
N GLU A 606 8.46 6.82 -12.27
CA GLU A 606 7.56 7.86 -11.79
C GLU A 606 7.55 7.95 -10.26
N PRO A 607 7.45 9.16 -9.69
CA PRO A 607 7.28 9.31 -8.25
C PRO A 607 5.82 9.16 -7.85
N TYR A 608 5.56 8.44 -6.74
CA TYR A 608 4.27 8.46 -6.06
C TYR A 608 4.07 9.75 -5.25
N GLY A 609 5.17 10.34 -4.77
CA GLY A 609 5.17 11.54 -3.97
C GLY A 609 6.58 12.12 -3.84
N LYS A 610 6.67 13.33 -3.28
CA LYS A 610 7.94 13.99 -2.95
C LYS A 610 7.78 14.66 -1.59
N LEU A 611 8.58 14.25 -0.62
CA LEU A 611 8.58 14.81 0.73
C LEU A 611 9.98 15.31 1.08
N LEU A 612 10.08 16.43 1.78
CA LEU A 612 11.28 16.71 2.57
C LEU A 612 11.12 15.90 3.85
N SER A 613 12.06 15.00 4.13
CA SER A 613 11.86 13.94 5.10
C SER A 613 12.98 13.89 6.13
N GLY A 614 12.59 13.66 7.38
CA GLY A 614 13.46 13.30 8.50
C GLY A 614 13.57 11.80 8.70
N LYS A 615 13.12 10.98 7.73
CA LYS A 615 13.26 9.53 7.81
C LYS A 615 14.74 9.13 7.94
N PRO A 616 15.05 8.04 8.67
CA PRO A 616 16.40 7.50 8.73
C PRO A 616 16.94 7.16 7.34
N THR A 617 18.26 7.24 7.16
CA THR A 617 18.91 6.80 5.92
C THR A 617 18.66 5.32 5.69
N VAL A 618 18.15 5.00 4.49
CA VAL A 618 17.93 3.62 4.06
C VAL A 618 19.21 3.10 3.40
N SER A 619 19.66 1.93 3.84
CA SER A 619 20.82 1.26 3.22
C SER A 619 20.37 0.49 1.99
N VAL A 620 21.22 0.47 0.96
CA VAL A 620 20.99 -0.38 -0.22
C VAL A 620 21.04 -1.85 0.21
N VAL A 621 20.01 -2.60 -0.15
CA VAL A 621 19.94 -4.04 0.09
C VAL A 621 21.02 -4.73 -0.74
N ASN A 622 21.78 -5.62 -0.10
CA ASN A 622 22.77 -6.41 -0.81
C ASN A 622 22.09 -7.18 -1.94
N SER A 623 22.42 -6.80 -3.17
CA SER A 623 21.85 -7.35 -4.40
C SER A 623 22.99 -7.94 -5.22
N PRO A 624 23.39 -9.21 -4.95
CA PRO A 624 24.56 -9.82 -5.56
C PRO A 624 24.54 -9.67 -7.09
N THR A 625 25.69 -9.31 -7.64
CA THR A 625 25.90 -9.24 -9.08
C THR A 625 25.91 -10.63 -9.68
N TYR A 626 25.71 -10.71 -10.99
CA TYR A 626 25.84 -11.93 -11.76
C TYR A 626 27.20 -12.59 -11.51
N ALA A 627 27.14 -13.86 -11.15
CA ALA A 627 28.23 -14.80 -11.25
C ALA A 627 27.80 -15.89 -12.23
N SER A 628 28.74 -16.40 -13.04
CA SER A 628 28.43 -17.48 -13.97
C SER A 628 27.86 -18.66 -13.19
N ARG A 629 26.60 -18.97 -13.46
CA ARG A 629 25.92 -20.12 -12.90
C ARG A 629 26.44 -21.32 -13.66
N LYS A 630 27.06 -22.28 -12.96
CA LYS A 630 27.30 -23.60 -13.54
C LYS A 630 25.91 -24.12 -13.91
N SER A 631 25.66 -24.42 -15.18
CA SER A 631 24.46 -25.16 -15.61
C SER A 631 24.59 -26.58 -15.09
N GLY A 632 24.39 -26.73 -13.78
CA GLY A 632 24.60 -27.92 -13.01
C GLY A 632 23.30 -28.63 -12.71
N HIS A 633 22.26 -28.47 -13.53
CA HIS A 633 21.23 -29.46 -13.75
C HIS A 633 20.94 -29.50 -15.21
#